data_AF-A0A1D3L101-F1
#
_entry.id   AF-A0A1D3L101-F1
#
_cell.length_a   1.000
_cell.length_b   1.000
_cell.length_c   1.000
_cell.angle_alpha   90.00
_cell.angle_beta   90.00
_cell.angle_gamma   90.00
#
_symmetry.space_group_name_H-M   'P 1'
#
loop_
_entity.id
_entity.type
_entity.pdbx_description
1 polymer ?
#
loop_
_entity_poly.entity_id
_entity_poly.type
_entity_poly.pdbx_seq_one_letter_code
_entity_poly.pdbx_strand_id
1 'polypeptide(L)'
;MGFIIFSILLMVLWNSTSSFDDELVQRVDSGVSAEDLMLDIEVERENERYKAKKRLESHVMAVEMWGHGDLVSEYDLKYYTDIYNGETQIIDDHAKVRREFVREEISKEDFLEEVDDLNGEMRCVKY
;
A
#
# COMPACT_ATOMS: atom_id res chain seq x y z
N MET A 1 -14.65 -16.62 -19.54
CA MET A 1 -13.32 -15.98 -19.67
C MET A 1 -13.38 -14.48 -19.39
N GLY A 2 -14.15 -13.67 -20.13
CA GLY A 2 -14.17 -12.20 -19.93
C GLY A 2 -14.75 -11.70 -18.60
N PHE A 3 -15.70 -12.42 -18.00
CA PHE A 3 -16.27 -12.05 -16.69
C PHE A 3 -15.27 -12.19 -15.55
N ILE A 4 -14.38 -13.19 -15.59
CA ILE A 4 -13.40 -13.46 -14.51
C ILE A 4 -12.37 -12.32 -14.46
N ILE A 5 -11.89 -11.87 -15.62
CA ILE A 5 -10.95 -10.75 -15.73
C ILE A 5 -11.61 -9.44 -15.24
N PHE A 6 -12.89 -9.24 -15.55
CA PHE A 6 -13.65 -8.07 -15.11
C PHE A 6 -13.91 -8.07 -13.59
N SER A 7 -14.12 -9.24 -12.99
CA SER A 7 -14.26 -9.39 -11.53
C SER A 7 -12.98 -9.07 -10.79
N ILE A 8 -11.82 -9.50 -11.31
CA ILE A 8 -10.50 -9.19 -10.75
C ILE A 8 -10.23 -7.69 -10.84
N LEU A 9 -10.53 -7.06 -11.99
CA LEU A 9 -10.41 -5.62 -12.18
C LEU A 9 -11.30 -4.78 -11.26
N LEU A 10 -12.47 -5.30 -10.86
CA LEU A 10 -13.36 -4.65 -9.90
C LEU A 10 -12.92 -4.83 -8.44
N MET A 11 -12.22 -5.92 -8.11
CA MET A 11 -11.65 -6.14 -6.77
C MET A 11 -10.51 -5.16 -6.48
N VAL A 12 -9.66 -4.87 -7.47
CA VAL A 12 -8.55 -3.90 -7.39
C VAL A 12 -9.04 -2.48 -7.04
N LEU A 13 -10.30 -2.16 -7.32
CA LEU A 13 -10.87 -0.84 -7.07
C LEU A 13 -11.43 -0.64 -5.65
N TRP A 14 -11.61 -1.70 -4.83
CA TRP A 14 -12.42 -1.56 -3.60
C TRP A 14 -11.73 -1.71 -2.23
N ASN A 15 -10.70 -2.52 -1.97
CA ASN A 15 -10.37 -2.84 -0.55
C ASN A 15 -8.92 -2.70 -0.07
N SER A 16 -8.81 -2.62 1.26
CA SER A 16 -7.62 -2.44 2.09
C SER A 16 -6.50 -3.42 1.79
N THR A 17 -5.26 -3.06 2.11
CA THR A 17 -4.02 -3.89 2.09
C THR A 17 -4.26 -5.37 2.42
N SER A 18 -4.99 -5.67 3.51
CA SER A 18 -5.33 -7.05 3.91
C SER A 18 -6.00 -7.89 2.80
N SER A 19 -6.81 -7.30 1.92
CA SER A 19 -7.46 -8.06 0.85
C SER A 19 -6.51 -8.45 -0.28
N PHE A 20 -5.44 -7.67 -0.50
CA PHE A 20 -4.44 -8.00 -1.52
C PHE A 20 -3.54 -9.13 -1.03
N ASP A 21 -3.08 -9.06 0.22
CA ASP A 21 -2.16 -10.07 0.78
C ASP A 21 -2.83 -11.45 0.89
N ASP A 22 -4.12 -11.49 1.28
CA ASP A 22 -4.91 -12.72 1.27
C ASP A 22 -5.10 -13.30 -0.15
N GLU A 23 -5.33 -12.43 -1.15
CA GLU A 23 -5.45 -12.83 -2.55
C GLU A 23 -4.11 -13.34 -3.11
N LEU A 24 -3.00 -12.68 -2.75
CA LEU A 24 -1.66 -13.05 -3.17
C LEU A 24 -1.32 -14.48 -2.70
N VAL A 25 -1.59 -14.78 -1.44
CA VAL A 25 -1.44 -16.13 -0.86
C VAL A 25 -2.26 -17.16 -1.64
N GLN A 26 -3.53 -16.88 -1.91
CA GLN A 26 -4.39 -17.82 -2.65
C GLN A 26 -3.88 -18.08 -4.06
N ARG A 27 -3.33 -17.05 -4.73
CA ARG A 27 -2.81 -17.17 -6.09
C ARG A 27 -1.48 -17.92 -6.14
N VAL A 28 -0.61 -17.74 -5.15
CA VAL A 28 0.59 -18.57 -4.96
C VAL A 28 0.17 -20.03 -4.72
N ASP A 29 -0.76 -20.28 -3.79
CA ASP A 29 -1.28 -21.63 -3.49
C ASP A 29 -1.95 -22.29 -4.73
N SER A 30 -2.46 -21.47 -5.66
CA SER A 30 -3.08 -21.92 -6.92
C SER A 30 -2.07 -22.12 -8.07
N GLY A 31 -0.78 -21.85 -7.83
CA GLY A 31 0.30 -22.05 -8.81
C GLY A 31 0.38 -20.99 -9.90
N VAL A 32 -0.06 -19.76 -9.64
CA VAL A 32 0.18 -18.63 -10.57
C VAL A 32 1.68 -18.34 -10.65
N SER A 33 2.17 -17.98 -11.83
CA SER A 33 3.59 -17.73 -12.04
C SER A 33 4.09 -16.55 -11.20
N ALA A 34 5.32 -16.66 -10.68
CA ALA A 34 5.95 -15.58 -9.93
C ALA A 34 6.05 -14.30 -10.80
N GLU A 35 6.32 -14.42 -12.10
CA GLU A 35 6.40 -13.28 -13.02
C GLU A 35 5.09 -12.48 -13.10
N ASP A 36 3.95 -13.16 -13.18
CA ASP A 36 2.64 -12.49 -13.22
C ASP A 36 2.34 -11.82 -11.88
N LEU A 37 2.64 -12.50 -10.76
CA LEU A 37 2.42 -11.94 -9.42
C LEU A 37 3.33 -10.74 -9.13
N MET A 38 4.56 -10.75 -9.64
CA MET A 38 5.48 -9.61 -9.52
C MET A 38 4.93 -8.35 -10.20
N LEU A 39 4.22 -8.49 -11.33
CA LEU A 39 3.55 -7.37 -11.99
C LEU A 39 2.40 -6.83 -11.14
N ASP A 40 1.59 -7.72 -10.57
CA ASP A 40 0.46 -7.33 -9.72
C ASP A 40 0.92 -6.62 -8.44
N ILE A 41 2.01 -7.10 -7.83
CA ILE A 41 2.64 -6.45 -6.66
C ILE A 41 3.09 -5.03 -7.02
N GLU A 42 3.67 -4.83 -8.21
CA GLU A 42 4.10 -3.50 -8.65
C GLU A 42 2.92 -2.55 -8.87
N VAL A 43 1.83 -3.06 -9.48
CA VAL A 43 0.60 -2.29 -9.66
C VAL A 43 0.00 -1.89 -8.31
N GLU A 44 -0.08 -2.81 -7.35
CA GLU A 44 -0.64 -2.49 -6.04
C GLU A 44 0.23 -1.51 -5.27
N ARG A 45 1.56 -1.65 -5.32
CA ARG A 45 2.49 -0.69 -4.71
C ARG A 45 2.28 0.73 -5.24
N GLU A 46 2.15 0.89 -6.55
CA GLU A 46 1.93 2.21 -7.16
C GLU A 46 0.53 2.76 -6.82
N ASN A 47 -0.48 1.89 -6.69
CA ASN A 47 -1.81 2.26 -6.22
C ASN A 47 -1.79 2.74 -4.76
N GLU A 48 -1.11 2.04 -3.87
CA GLU A 48 -0.92 2.41 -2.47
C GLU A 48 -0.20 3.75 -2.34
N ARG A 49 0.89 3.96 -3.10
CA ARG A 49 1.61 5.24 -3.18
C ARG A 49 0.76 6.37 -3.71
N TYR A 50 -0.06 6.12 -4.74
CA TYR A 50 -1.00 7.11 -5.26
C TYR A 50 -2.02 7.51 -4.20
N LYS A 51 -2.58 6.56 -3.45
CA LYS A 51 -3.49 6.82 -2.33
C LYS A 51 -2.81 7.65 -1.22
N ALA A 52 -1.56 7.32 -0.86
CA ALA A 52 -0.77 8.09 0.11
C ALA A 52 -0.53 9.54 -0.36
N LYS A 53 -0.16 9.72 -1.62
CA LYS A 53 0.02 11.04 -2.22
C LYS A 53 -1.28 11.85 -2.20
N LYS A 54 -2.42 11.22 -2.51
CA LYS A 54 -3.73 11.87 -2.45
C LYS A 54 -4.11 12.33 -1.04
N ARG A 55 -3.75 11.55 -0.01
CA ARG A 55 -3.91 11.99 1.39
C ARG A 55 -3.06 13.22 1.68
N LEU A 56 -1.78 13.21 1.32
CA LEU A 56 -0.90 14.38 1.48
C LEU A 56 -1.47 15.63 0.79
N GLU A 57 -1.86 15.53 -0.48
CA GLU A 57 -2.46 16.64 -1.24
C GLU A 57 -3.71 17.18 -0.54
N SER A 58 -4.57 16.29 -0.01
CA SER A 58 -5.77 16.67 0.73
C SER A 58 -5.44 17.39 2.04
N HIS A 59 -4.41 16.96 2.77
CA HIS A 59 -3.98 17.63 4.00
C HIS A 59 -3.40 19.02 3.71
N VAL A 60 -2.52 19.14 2.71
CA VAL A 60 -1.96 20.43 2.29
C VAL A 60 -3.07 21.42 1.90
N MET A 61 -4.02 20.98 1.07
CA MET A 61 -5.16 21.80 0.65
C MET A 61 -6.03 22.22 1.85
N ALA A 62 -6.25 21.35 2.82
CA ALA A 62 -7.01 21.67 4.02
C ALA A 62 -6.32 22.76 4.86
N VAL A 63 -4.99 22.65 5.06
CA VAL A 63 -4.24 23.68 5.79
C VAL A 63 -4.30 25.02 5.04
N GLU A 64 -4.14 25.03 3.72
CA GLU A 64 -4.22 26.25 2.91
C GLU A 64 -5.60 26.93 3.00
N MET A 65 -6.69 26.16 2.92
CA MET A 65 -8.06 26.71 2.89
C MET A 65 -8.58 27.14 4.27
N TRP A 66 -8.24 26.39 5.32
CA TRP A 66 -8.79 26.61 6.67
C TRP A 66 -7.83 27.38 7.60
N GLY A 67 -6.56 27.56 7.22
CA GLY A 67 -5.55 28.32 7.97
C GLY A 67 -5.69 29.85 7.90
N HIS A 68 -6.77 30.38 7.33
CA HIS A 68 -7.07 31.83 7.27
C HIS A 68 -5.96 32.74 6.72
N GLY A 69 -5.09 32.24 5.83
CA GLY A 69 -4.06 33.04 5.16
C GLY A 69 -2.82 33.36 6.00
N ASP A 70 -2.82 33.04 7.30
CA ASP A 70 -1.62 32.99 8.13
C ASP A 70 -0.97 31.61 7.96
N LEU A 71 -0.35 31.45 6.79
CA LEU A 71 0.77 30.55 6.47
C LEU A 71 0.66 29.12 7.01
N VAL A 72 0.51 28.16 6.09
CA VAL A 72 0.98 26.78 6.28
C VAL A 72 2.35 26.89 6.97
N SER A 73 2.42 26.61 8.26
CA SER A 73 3.71 26.74 8.93
C SER A 73 4.63 25.71 8.28
N GLU A 74 5.91 26.05 8.08
CA GLU A 74 6.87 25.07 7.55
C GLU A 74 6.86 23.79 8.40
N TYR A 75 6.48 23.91 9.68
CA TYR A 75 6.28 22.80 10.60
C TYR A 75 5.12 21.89 10.21
N ASP A 76 3.95 22.43 9.84
CA ASP A 76 2.80 21.63 9.42
C ASP A 76 3.09 20.91 8.10
N LEU A 77 3.67 21.62 7.13
CA LEU A 77 4.03 21.01 5.84
C LEU A 77 5.05 19.89 6.02
N LYS A 78 6.05 20.12 6.89
CA LYS A 78 7.05 19.13 7.24
C LYS A 78 6.43 17.92 7.91
N TYR A 79 5.53 18.13 8.88
CA TYR A 79 4.83 17.05 9.57
C TYR A 79 4.09 16.12 8.59
N TYR A 80 3.27 16.67 7.69
CA TYR A 80 2.56 15.86 6.70
C TYR A 80 3.49 15.21 5.66
N THR A 81 4.59 15.87 5.31
CA THR A 81 5.61 15.30 4.43
C THR A 81 6.33 14.13 5.09
N ASP A 82 6.65 14.24 6.38
CA ASP A 82 7.28 13.16 7.15
C ASP A 82 6.34 11.95 7.28
N ILE A 83 5.05 12.18 7.52
CA ILE A 83 4.01 11.12 7.47
C ILE A 83 3.98 10.45 6.10
N TYR A 84 3.91 11.24 5.02
CA TYR A 84 3.87 10.71 3.66
C TYR A 84 5.11 9.84 3.36
N ASN A 85 6.30 10.34 3.74
CA ASN A 85 7.55 9.60 3.54
C ASN A 85 7.54 8.28 4.33
N GLY A 86 7.09 8.31 5.59
CA GLY A 86 6.92 7.11 6.41
C GLY A 86 5.95 6.11 5.80
N GLU A 87 4.76 6.55 5.36
CA GLU A 87 3.80 5.69 4.67
C GLU A 87 4.41 5.07 3.41
N THR A 88 5.12 5.86 2.60
CA THR A 88 5.74 5.35 1.35
C THR A 88 6.82 4.33 1.60
N GLN A 89 7.60 4.48 2.68
CA GLN A 89 8.61 3.50 3.07
C GLN A 89 7.94 2.17 3.44
N ILE A 90 6.91 2.18 4.29
CA ILE A 90 6.20 0.96 4.67
C ILE A 90 5.53 0.30 3.46
N ILE A 91 5.02 1.08 2.49
CA ILE A 91 4.48 0.55 1.23
C ILE A 91 5.58 -0.17 0.42
N ASP A 92 6.78 0.40 0.34
CA ASP A 92 7.90 -0.25 -0.34
C ASP A 92 8.34 -1.54 0.37
N ASP A 93 8.29 -1.55 1.70
CA ASP A 93 8.61 -2.71 2.52
C ASP A 93 7.56 -3.82 2.33
N HIS A 94 6.26 -3.50 2.31
CA HIS A 94 5.21 -4.45 1.91
C HIS A 94 5.49 -5.05 0.52
N ALA A 95 5.80 -4.21 -0.46
CA ALA A 95 6.12 -4.68 -1.81
C ALA A 95 7.35 -5.59 -1.83
N LYS A 96 8.36 -5.31 -1.00
CA LYS A 96 9.54 -6.16 -0.87
C LYS A 96 9.18 -7.53 -0.30
N VAL A 97 8.48 -7.57 0.84
CA VAL A 97 8.05 -8.82 1.51
C VAL A 97 7.17 -9.67 0.60
N ARG A 98 6.22 -9.05 -0.10
CA ARG A 98 5.39 -9.72 -1.11
C ARG A 98 6.23 -10.36 -2.22
N ARG A 99 7.30 -9.70 -2.68
CA ARG A 99 8.20 -10.24 -3.71
C ARG A 99 9.04 -11.40 -3.19
N GLU A 100 9.52 -11.33 -1.96
CA GLU A 100 10.25 -12.41 -1.31
C GLU A 100 9.36 -13.66 -1.16
N PHE A 101 8.08 -13.46 -0.80
CA PHE A 101 7.10 -14.55 -0.70
C PHE A 101 6.82 -15.23 -2.05
N VAL A 102 6.51 -14.47 -3.12
CA VAL A 102 6.21 -15.08 -4.44
C VAL A 102 7.43 -15.73 -5.11
N ARG A 103 8.64 -15.40 -4.64
CA ARG A 103 9.89 -16.06 -5.06
C ARG A 103 10.23 -17.27 -4.20
N GLU A 104 9.38 -17.61 -3.22
CA GLU A 104 9.62 -18.68 -2.26
C GLU A 104 10.89 -18.45 -1.42
N GLU A 105 11.32 -17.19 -1.25
CA GLU A 105 12.48 -16.82 -0.42
C GLU A 105 12.14 -16.83 1.08
N ILE A 106 10.86 -16.64 1.42
CA ILE A 106 10.30 -16.71 2.77
C ILE A 106 9.10 -17.66 2.81
N SER A 107 8.79 -18.22 3.99
CA SER A 107 7.62 -19.07 4.15
C SER A 107 6.32 -18.26 4.17
N LYS A 108 5.19 -18.95 4.03
CA LYS A 108 3.86 -18.32 4.16
C LYS A 108 3.64 -17.79 5.58
N GLU A 109 4.10 -18.51 6.59
CA GLU A 109 4.03 -18.08 7.98
C GLU A 109 4.84 -16.80 8.21
N ASP A 110 6.09 -16.75 7.72
CA ASP A 110 6.94 -15.56 7.85
C ASP A 110 6.35 -14.37 7.09
N PHE A 111 5.83 -14.60 5.87
CA PHE A 111 5.14 -13.57 5.10
C PHE A 111 3.96 -12.95 5.86
N LEU A 112 3.11 -13.79 6.48
CA LEU A 112 1.94 -13.32 7.21
C LEU A 112 2.32 -12.55 8.48
N GLU A 113 3.39 -12.97 9.17
CA GLU A 113 3.91 -12.25 10.34
C GLU A 113 4.45 -10.87 9.94
N GLU A 114 5.31 -10.80 8.93
CA GLU A 114 5.89 -9.53 8.46
C GLU A 114 4.80 -8.57 7.93
N VAL A 115 3.78 -9.09 7.23
CA VAL A 115 2.66 -8.27 6.77
C VAL A 115 1.83 -7.73 7.93
N ASP A 116 1.59 -8.50 9.00
CA ASP A 116 0.85 -8.00 10.16
C ASP A 116 1.63 -6.90 10.91
N ASP A 117 2.95 -7.09 11.05
CA ASP A 117 3.85 -6.09 11.64
C ASP A 117 3.83 -4.77 10.83
N LEU A 118 4.01 -4.85 9.51
CA LEU A 118 3.95 -3.67 8.63
C LEU A 118 2.57 -3.00 8.65
N ASN A 119 1.47 -3.78 8.75
CA ASN A 119 0.14 -3.23 8.95
C ASN A 119 0.02 -2.51 10.31
N GLY A 120 0.70 -3.01 11.35
CA GLY A 120 0.86 -2.34 12.63
C GLY A 120 1.56 -0.99 12.50
N GLU A 121 2.70 -0.94 11.82
CA GLU A 121 3.46 0.29 11.59
C GLU A 121 2.66 1.30 10.76
N MET A 122 1.99 0.85 9.69
CA MET A 122 1.14 1.68 8.85
C MET A 122 -0.01 2.33 9.65
N ARG A 123 -0.56 1.63 10.65
CA ARG A 123 -1.54 2.23 11.57
C ARG A 123 -0.89 3.33 12.41
N CYS A 124 0.30 3.11 12.95
CA CYS A 124 1.02 4.10 13.76
C CYS A 124 1.38 5.38 12.99
N VAL A 125 1.65 5.30 11.68
CA VAL A 125 1.98 6.48 10.86
C VAL A 125 0.73 7.31 10.51
N LYS A 126 -0.46 6.68 10.53
CA LYS A 126 -1.74 7.35 10.20
C LYS A 126 -2.37 8.10 11.37
N TYR A 127 -1.87 7.95 12.60
CA TYR A 127 -2.42 8.56 13.83
C TYR A 127 -1.41 9.44 14.54
#